data_AF-A0A7M4DDI7-F1
#
_entry.id   AF-A0A7M4DDI7-F1
#
_cell.length_a   1.000
_cell.length_b   1.000
_cell.length_c   1.000
_cell.angle_alpha   90.00
_cell.angle_beta   90.00
_cell.angle_gamma   90.00
#
_symmetry.space_group_name_H-M   'P 1'
#
loop_
_entity.id
_entity.type
_entity.pdbx_description
1 polymer ?
#
loop_
_entity_poly.entity_id
_entity_poly.type
_entity_poly.pdbx_seq_one_letter_code
_entity_poly.pdbx_strand_id
1 'polypeptide(L)'
;MRFTIKGRSHHLTQESVRESLAGHRPARVQLHWVAVAGLHWPVKQALELSIGLYRADFTTDTARRIFQQLGFQVSSPATGRTRRQSAPTTRRPEDVTAAAGLAWQNLARALVTPSLGRFVDDWERALSGTTAAAPESSDGDARRVAASLVSDPDAAAELIEYATLARRRADRLSAVSTATAVALGLQRMLRDGERILEPPNLTGRARPGFDLTTTHRRAQFVIGPLTSSNTVRQRRAISSVVRLALDTSGAECELWTSDPLFADFLRSTDETVEWGLSRSPRALREAFEEVYSSTRIPVRVFVNGPAGDVALRDLSALVPQARLID
;
A
#
# COMPACT_ATOMS: atom_id res chain seq x y z
N MET A 1 -27.81 20.11 -13.43
CA MET A 1 -28.26 19.12 -12.40
C MET A 1 -27.91 19.63 -11.02
N ARG A 2 -28.85 19.56 -10.06
CA ARG A 2 -28.57 19.87 -8.65
C ARG A 2 -28.31 18.60 -7.86
N PHE A 3 -27.31 18.60 -7.00
CA PHE A 3 -27.01 17.50 -6.10
C PHE A 3 -26.34 18.01 -4.82
N THR A 4 -26.35 17.21 -3.76
CA THR A 4 -25.80 17.59 -2.46
C THR A 4 -24.62 16.70 -2.11
N ILE A 5 -23.47 17.29 -1.75
CA ILE A 5 -22.30 16.59 -1.21
C ILE A 5 -21.98 17.19 0.14
N LYS A 6 -21.89 16.35 1.19
CA LYS A 6 -21.61 16.78 2.58
C LYS A 6 -22.50 17.96 3.05
N GLY A 7 -23.78 17.93 2.70
CA GLY A 7 -24.75 18.97 3.09
C GLY A 7 -24.67 20.28 2.30
N ARG A 8 -23.75 20.42 1.34
CA ARG A 8 -23.68 21.58 0.42
C ARG A 8 -24.37 21.25 -0.90
N SER A 9 -25.25 22.15 -1.34
CA SER A 9 -25.96 22.02 -2.62
C SER A 9 -25.11 22.59 -3.75
N HIS A 10 -24.88 21.79 -4.78
CA HIS A 10 -24.13 22.16 -5.97
C HIS A 10 -25.03 22.11 -7.20
N HIS A 11 -24.76 22.99 -8.17
CA HIS A 11 -25.38 22.96 -9.49
C HIS A 11 -24.29 22.79 -10.54
N LEU A 12 -24.40 21.74 -11.36
CA LEU A 12 -23.41 21.43 -12.39
C LEU A 12 -24.10 21.15 -13.73
N THR A 13 -23.56 21.65 -14.82
CA THR A 13 -24.03 21.43 -16.21
C THR A 13 -22.92 20.79 -17.05
N GLN A 14 -23.26 20.29 -18.23
CA GLN A 14 -22.27 19.65 -19.09
C GLN A 14 -21.25 20.68 -19.62
N GLU A 15 -21.71 21.89 -19.90
CA GLU A 15 -20.92 23.04 -20.36
C GLU A 15 -19.93 23.49 -19.27
N SER A 16 -20.40 23.71 -18.04
CA SER A 16 -19.53 24.13 -16.92
C SER A 16 -18.45 23.10 -16.57
N VAL A 17 -18.73 21.79 -16.74
CA VAL A 17 -17.70 20.74 -16.60
C VAL A 17 -16.62 20.88 -17.68
N ARG A 18 -17.01 21.08 -18.95
CA ARG A 18 -16.04 21.23 -20.06
C ARG A 18 -15.17 22.47 -19.88
N GLU A 19 -15.79 23.59 -19.48
CA GLU A 19 -15.09 24.85 -19.21
C GLU A 19 -14.12 24.72 -18.03
N SER A 20 -14.54 24.10 -16.92
CA SER A 20 -13.68 23.93 -15.74
C SER A 20 -12.46 23.04 -15.99
N LEU A 21 -12.57 22.11 -16.95
CA LEU A 21 -11.49 21.20 -17.33
C LEU A 21 -10.61 21.77 -18.45
N ALA A 22 -11.05 22.83 -19.13
CA ALA A 22 -10.24 23.52 -20.13
C ALA A 22 -8.97 24.09 -19.46
N GLY A 23 -7.82 23.94 -20.12
CA GLY A 23 -6.52 24.38 -19.59
C GLY A 23 -5.87 23.46 -18.55
N HIS A 24 -6.56 22.41 -18.09
CA HIS A 24 -6.01 21.44 -17.13
C HIS A 24 -5.59 20.14 -17.84
N ARG A 25 -4.66 19.38 -17.23
CA ARG A 25 -4.27 18.05 -17.73
C ARG A 25 -4.83 16.93 -16.85
N PRO A 26 -5.36 15.85 -17.45
CA PRO A 26 -5.79 14.68 -16.70
C PRO A 26 -4.59 14.00 -16.04
N ALA A 27 -4.72 13.65 -14.77
CA ALA A 27 -3.76 12.79 -14.09
C ALA A 27 -3.88 11.35 -14.61
N ARG A 28 -2.86 10.52 -14.33
CA ARG A 28 -2.84 9.12 -14.74
C ARG A 28 -4.10 8.38 -14.26
N VAL A 29 -4.91 7.89 -15.20
CA VAL A 29 -6.14 7.14 -14.91
C VAL A 29 -5.78 5.76 -14.36
N GLN A 30 -6.34 5.40 -13.20
CA GLN A 30 -6.09 4.11 -12.55
C GLN A 30 -7.18 3.06 -12.83
N LEU A 31 -8.46 3.42 -12.68
CA LEU A 31 -9.56 2.46 -12.79
C LEU A 31 -10.90 3.10 -13.21
N HIS A 32 -11.20 4.29 -12.69
CA HIS A 32 -12.46 4.99 -12.95
C HIS A 32 -12.23 6.31 -13.66
N TRP A 33 -12.94 6.52 -14.76
CA TRP A 33 -12.76 7.68 -15.63
C TRP A 33 -14.08 8.25 -16.15
N VAL A 34 -14.04 9.51 -16.59
CA VAL A 34 -15.07 10.19 -17.36
C VAL A 34 -14.46 10.74 -18.64
N ALA A 35 -15.11 10.55 -19.78
CA ALA A 35 -14.68 11.11 -21.06
C ALA A 35 -15.21 12.55 -21.18
N VAL A 36 -14.30 13.52 -21.28
CA VAL A 36 -14.62 14.94 -21.50
C VAL A 36 -13.71 15.48 -22.58
N ALA A 37 -14.29 16.10 -23.62
CA ALA A 37 -13.55 16.67 -24.76
C ALA A 37 -12.56 15.68 -25.41
N GLY A 38 -12.96 14.41 -25.54
CA GLY A 38 -12.13 13.35 -26.13
C GLY A 38 -11.02 12.79 -25.22
N LEU A 39 -10.89 13.29 -23.98
CA LEU A 39 -9.88 12.82 -23.01
C LEU A 39 -10.53 12.05 -21.86
N HIS A 40 -9.82 11.04 -21.35
CA HIS A 40 -10.22 10.31 -20.15
C HIS A 40 -9.66 10.96 -18.89
N TRP A 41 -10.56 11.47 -18.05
CA TRP A 41 -10.22 12.10 -16.79
C TRP A 41 -10.51 11.16 -15.62
N PRO A 42 -9.65 11.08 -14.60
CA PRO A 42 -10.02 10.45 -13.33
C PRO A 42 -11.28 11.12 -12.77
N VAL A 43 -12.35 10.35 -12.53
CA VAL A 43 -13.67 10.91 -12.15
C VAL A 43 -13.59 11.84 -10.95
N LYS A 44 -12.69 11.58 -10.00
CA LYS A 44 -12.57 12.43 -8.81
C LYS A 44 -11.86 13.75 -9.08
N GLN A 45 -10.84 13.74 -9.94
CA GLN A 45 -10.16 14.95 -10.37
C GLN A 45 -11.10 15.82 -11.21
N ALA A 46 -11.85 15.19 -12.12
CA ALA A 46 -12.82 15.90 -12.96
C ALA A 46 -13.86 16.62 -12.09
N LEU A 47 -14.44 15.92 -11.10
CA LEU A 47 -15.44 16.52 -10.23
C LEU A 47 -14.83 17.61 -9.35
N GLU A 48 -13.65 17.38 -8.77
CA GLU A 48 -12.92 18.37 -7.96
C GLU A 48 -12.73 19.69 -8.71
N LEU A 49 -12.28 19.63 -9.97
CA LEU A 49 -12.11 20.81 -10.81
C LEU A 49 -13.46 21.48 -11.17
N SER A 50 -14.53 20.69 -11.33
CA SER A 50 -15.85 21.22 -11.72
C SER A 50 -16.66 21.84 -10.58
N ILE A 51 -16.42 21.46 -9.31
CA ILE A 51 -17.20 21.99 -8.17
C ILE A 51 -16.35 22.60 -7.05
N GLY A 52 -15.02 22.60 -7.20
CA GLY A 52 -14.08 23.17 -6.23
C GLY A 52 -14.04 22.43 -4.88
N LEU A 53 -14.55 21.20 -4.82
CA LEU A 53 -14.48 20.36 -3.61
C LEU A 53 -13.29 19.42 -3.68
N TYR A 54 -12.63 19.22 -2.55
CA TYR A 54 -11.48 18.33 -2.49
C TYR A 54 -11.92 16.91 -2.80
N ARG A 55 -11.16 16.20 -3.64
CA ARG A 55 -11.51 14.83 -4.03
C ARG A 55 -11.68 13.87 -2.84
N ALA A 56 -11.16 14.13 -1.65
CA ALA A 56 -11.46 13.27 -0.48
C ALA A 56 -12.88 13.42 0.06
N ASP A 57 -13.59 14.50 -0.31
CA ASP A 57 -14.93 14.83 0.21
C ASP A 57 -16.06 14.02 -0.41
N PHE A 58 -15.78 13.31 -1.49
CA PHE A 58 -16.75 12.48 -2.17
C PHE A 58 -16.12 11.18 -2.66
N THR A 59 -16.95 10.15 -2.78
CA THR A 59 -16.49 8.85 -3.25
C THR A 59 -16.31 8.85 -4.77
N THR A 60 -15.50 7.93 -5.28
CA THR A 60 -15.39 7.66 -6.73
C THR A 60 -16.76 7.34 -7.34
N ASP A 61 -17.62 6.69 -6.56
CA ASP A 61 -18.98 6.29 -6.96
C ASP A 61 -19.90 7.50 -7.12
N THR A 62 -19.86 8.40 -6.14
CA THR A 62 -20.59 9.69 -6.17
C THR A 62 -20.18 10.50 -7.39
N ALA A 63 -18.87 10.64 -7.64
CA ALA A 63 -18.37 11.39 -8.80
C ALA A 63 -18.82 10.77 -10.13
N ARG A 64 -18.70 9.44 -10.25
CA ARG A 64 -19.13 8.71 -11.45
C ARG A 64 -20.63 8.86 -11.69
N ARG A 65 -21.46 8.68 -10.65
CA ARG A 65 -22.91 8.82 -10.73
C ARG A 65 -23.31 10.22 -11.19
N ILE A 66 -22.65 11.26 -10.66
CA ILE A 66 -22.91 12.64 -11.06
C ILE A 66 -22.61 12.85 -12.54
N PHE A 67 -21.45 12.38 -13.02
CA PHE A 67 -21.10 12.49 -14.45
C PHE A 67 -22.00 11.66 -15.36
N GLN A 68 -22.42 10.47 -14.92
CA GLN A 68 -23.37 9.63 -15.64
C GLN A 68 -24.74 10.31 -15.76
N GLN A 69 -25.23 10.93 -14.68
CA GLN A 69 -26.49 11.68 -14.68
C GLN A 69 -26.41 12.96 -15.51
N LEU A 70 -25.21 13.53 -15.70
CA LEU A 70 -24.93 14.65 -16.61
C LEU A 70 -24.75 14.21 -18.07
N GLY A 71 -24.91 12.92 -18.38
CA GLY A 71 -24.83 12.39 -19.74
C GLY A 71 -23.41 12.21 -20.27
N PHE A 72 -22.38 12.24 -19.41
CA PHE A 72 -21.02 11.89 -19.84
C PHE A 72 -20.83 10.37 -19.90
N GLN A 73 -20.01 9.93 -20.86
CA GLN A 73 -19.51 8.56 -20.88
C GLN A 73 -18.54 8.37 -19.70
N VAL A 74 -18.88 7.43 -18.82
CA VAL A 74 -18.07 7.08 -17.66
C VAL A 74 -17.67 5.61 -17.73
N SER A 75 -16.55 5.26 -17.10
CA SER A 75 -16.18 3.86 -16.86
C SER A 75 -17.34 3.12 -16.18
N SER A 76 -17.72 1.92 -16.64
CA SER A 76 -18.83 1.14 -16.07
C SER A 76 -18.73 1.01 -14.54
N PRO A 77 -19.86 1.05 -13.77
CA PRO A 77 -19.84 0.68 -12.37
C PRO A 77 -19.31 -0.74 -12.25
N ALA A 78 -18.05 -0.86 -11.85
CA ALA A 78 -17.55 -2.11 -11.31
C ALA A 78 -18.42 -2.37 -10.09
N THR A 79 -19.42 -3.23 -10.25
CA THR A 79 -20.23 -3.78 -9.17
C THR A 79 -19.25 -4.15 -8.07
N GLY A 80 -19.48 -3.69 -6.84
CA GLY A 80 -18.67 -3.95 -5.66
C GLY A 80 -18.60 -5.43 -5.24
N ARG A 81 -18.71 -6.37 -6.17
CA ARG A 81 -17.81 -7.52 -6.13
C ARG A 81 -16.43 -6.91 -6.30
N THR A 82 -15.55 -7.14 -5.34
CA THR A 82 -14.16 -7.42 -5.72
C THR A 82 -14.22 -8.03 -7.12
N ARG A 83 -13.51 -7.45 -8.09
CA ARG A 83 -12.93 -8.30 -9.10
C ARG A 83 -12.03 -9.23 -8.26
N ARG A 84 -12.60 -10.31 -7.69
CA ARG A 84 -12.39 -11.63 -8.24
C ARG A 84 -12.30 -11.35 -9.74
N GLN A 85 -11.11 -10.94 -10.20
CA GLN A 85 -10.56 -11.45 -11.45
C GLN A 85 -10.93 -12.89 -11.30
N SER A 86 -12.00 -13.35 -11.98
CA SER A 86 -12.69 -14.62 -11.74
C SER A 86 -11.67 -15.51 -11.07
N ALA A 87 -11.68 -15.65 -9.73
CA ALA A 87 -10.44 -16.04 -9.00
C ALA A 87 -9.93 -17.22 -9.79
N PRO A 88 -8.79 -17.10 -10.51
CA PRO A 88 -8.52 -17.90 -11.71
C PRO A 88 -8.99 -19.28 -11.34
N THR A 89 -10.08 -19.75 -11.99
CA THR A 89 -10.87 -20.90 -11.50
C THR A 89 -9.83 -21.87 -11.04
N THR A 90 -9.74 -22.08 -9.73
CA THR A 90 -8.47 -22.50 -9.13
C THR A 90 -8.24 -23.86 -9.71
N ARG A 91 -7.41 -23.93 -10.76
CA ARG A 91 -7.19 -25.16 -11.49
C ARG A 91 -6.71 -26.10 -10.42
N ARG A 92 -7.39 -27.23 -10.32
CA ARG A 92 -7.03 -28.17 -9.27
C ARG A 92 -5.59 -28.57 -9.53
N PRO A 93 -4.82 -28.98 -8.51
CA PRO A 93 -3.45 -29.45 -8.73
C PRO A 93 -3.37 -30.53 -9.83
N GLU A 94 -4.44 -31.30 -10.02
CA GLU A 94 -4.61 -32.29 -11.10
C GLU A 94 -4.78 -31.71 -12.53
N ASP A 95 -5.14 -30.42 -12.68
CA ASP A 95 -5.35 -29.74 -13.96
C ASP A 95 -4.11 -28.96 -14.45
N VAL A 96 -2.98 -29.09 -13.73
CA VAL A 96 -1.70 -28.44 -14.07
C VAL A 96 -1.03 -29.20 -15.21
N THR A 97 -0.63 -28.51 -16.27
CA THR A 97 0.18 -29.12 -17.33
C THR A 97 1.53 -29.61 -16.78
N ALA A 98 2.08 -30.70 -17.31
CA ALA A 98 3.37 -31.22 -16.83
C ALA A 98 4.50 -30.17 -16.90
N ALA A 99 4.47 -29.31 -17.93
CA ALA A 99 5.39 -28.19 -18.09
C ALA A 99 5.22 -27.11 -17.01
N ALA A 100 3.99 -26.68 -16.72
CA ALA A 100 3.72 -25.73 -15.64
C ALA A 100 4.07 -26.30 -14.26
N GLY A 101 3.86 -27.60 -14.05
CA GLY A 101 4.24 -28.31 -12.84
C GLY A 101 5.76 -28.28 -12.59
N LEU A 102 6.56 -28.56 -13.63
CA LEU A 102 8.02 -28.47 -13.56
C LEU A 102 8.50 -27.03 -13.32
N ALA A 103 7.88 -26.05 -13.99
CA ALA A 103 8.21 -24.64 -13.81
C ALA A 103 7.91 -24.17 -12.38
N TRP A 104 6.80 -24.61 -11.79
CA TRP A 104 6.46 -24.34 -10.39
C TRP A 104 7.45 -24.96 -9.42
N GLN A 105 7.90 -26.21 -9.66
CA GLN A 105 8.91 -26.85 -8.81
C GLN A 105 10.24 -26.09 -8.81
N ASN A 106 10.67 -25.58 -9.98
CA ASN A 106 11.87 -24.76 -10.10
C ASN A 106 11.72 -23.43 -9.35
N LEU A 107 10.59 -22.76 -9.51
CA LEU A 107 10.29 -21.52 -8.78
C LEU A 107 10.19 -21.74 -7.27
N ALA A 108 9.53 -22.82 -6.83
CA ALA A 108 9.44 -23.19 -5.42
C ALA A 108 10.82 -23.49 -4.83
N ARG A 109 11.70 -24.19 -5.57
CA ARG A 109 13.09 -24.42 -5.17
C ARG A 109 13.86 -23.10 -5.04
N ALA A 110 13.69 -22.18 -5.99
CA ALA A 110 14.30 -20.86 -5.93
C ALA A 110 13.80 -20.03 -4.73
N LEU A 111 12.51 -20.13 -4.38
CA LEU A 111 11.91 -19.47 -3.22
C LEU A 111 12.43 -20.00 -1.87
N VAL A 112 12.87 -21.26 -1.82
CA VAL A 112 13.43 -21.89 -0.61
C VAL A 112 14.96 -21.75 -0.55
N THR A 113 15.60 -21.38 -1.66
CA THR A 113 17.06 -21.18 -1.73
C THR A 113 17.43 -19.74 -1.33
N PRO A 114 18.51 -19.50 -0.55
CA PRO A 114 18.80 -18.19 0.04
C PRO A 114 18.99 -16.98 -0.90
N SER A 115 19.09 -17.17 -2.21
CA SER A 115 19.30 -16.05 -3.14
C SER A 115 18.46 -16.19 -4.41
N LEU A 116 17.22 -15.69 -4.35
CA LEU A 116 16.39 -15.44 -5.52
C LEU A 116 17.07 -14.48 -6.51
N GLY A 117 17.97 -13.61 -6.00
CA GLY A 117 18.79 -12.69 -6.79
C GLY A 117 19.58 -13.40 -7.89
N ARG A 118 20.23 -14.53 -7.61
CA ARG A 118 21.02 -15.25 -8.62
C ARG A 118 20.20 -15.68 -9.83
N PHE A 119 18.97 -16.14 -9.61
CA PHE A 119 18.08 -16.55 -10.69
C PHE A 119 17.67 -15.35 -11.58
N VAL A 120 17.37 -14.21 -10.96
CA VAL A 120 17.05 -12.97 -11.67
C VAL A 120 18.28 -12.43 -12.39
N ASP A 121 19.45 -12.43 -11.75
CA ASP A 121 20.73 -12.00 -12.32
C ASP A 121 21.12 -12.86 -13.54
N ASP A 122 20.85 -14.17 -13.49
CA ASP A 122 21.09 -15.09 -14.61
C ASP A 122 20.19 -14.76 -15.80
N TRP A 123 18.91 -14.46 -15.55
CA TRP A 123 17.97 -14.02 -16.58
C TRP A 123 18.35 -12.66 -17.16
N GLU A 124 18.71 -11.70 -16.31
CA GLU A 124 19.14 -10.36 -16.72
C GLU A 124 20.42 -10.42 -17.55
N ARG A 125 21.39 -11.26 -17.18
CA ARG A 125 22.62 -11.50 -17.97
C ARG A 125 22.33 -12.16 -19.31
N ALA A 126 21.44 -13.15 -19.35
CA ALA A 126 21.02 -13.79 -20.60
C ALA A 126 20.34 -12.78 -21.53
N LEU A 127 19.39 -11.99 -21.01
CA LEU A 127 18.66 -10.97 -21.79
C LEU A 127 19.52 -9.79 -22.23
N SER A 128 20.55 -9.44 -21.45
CA SER A 128 21.48 -8.35 -21.77
C SER A 128 22.54 -8.74 -22.80
N GLY A 129 22.54 -9.99 -23.29
CA GLY A 129 23.53 -10.48 -24.24
C GLY A 129 24.95 -10.57 -23.67
N THR A 130 25.13 -10.46 -22.35
CA THR A 130 26.43 -10.55 -21.66
C THR A 130 26.79 -12.00 -21.39
N THR A 131 26.66 -12.84 -22.42
CA THR A 131 27.33 -14.14 -22.45
C THR A 131 28.73 -13.92 -23.02
N ALA A 132 29.75 -14.54 -22.42
CA ALA A 132 31.16 -14.32 -22.74
C ALA A 132 31.60 -14.77 -24.15
N ALA A 133 30.69 -14.91 -25.12
CA ALA A 133 31.00 -15.30 -26.48
C ALA A 133 30.07 -14.61 -27.49
N ALA A 134 30.71 -13.91 -28.43
CA ALA A 134 30.26 -13.40 -29.73
C ALA A 134 29.64 -11.98 -29.77
N PRO A 135 30.32 -11.02 -30.45
CA PRO A 135 29.70 -9.81 -30.97
C PRO A 135 28.99 -10.11 -32.31
N GLU A 136 27.94 -9.33 -32.61
CA GLU A 136 27.19 -9.30 -33.88
C GLU A 136 25.97 -10.23 -34.00
N SER A 137 24.83 -9.88 -33.37
CA SER A 137 23.54 -9.96 -34.06
C SER A 137 22.47 -9.03 -33.45
N SER A 138 21.83 -8.25 -34.33
CA SER A 138 20.81 -7.24 -34.03
C SER A 138 19.43 -7.85 -33.85
N ASP A 139 18.76 -7.57 -32.72
CA ASP A 139 17.31 -7.70 -32.42
C ASP A 139 16.67 -9.11 -32.50
N GLY A 140 17.14 -9.99 -33.37
CA GLY A 140 16.72 -11.38 -33.50
C GLY A 140 17.24 -12.29 -32.38
N ASP A 141 18.35 -11.93 -31.74
CA ASP A 141 18.94 -12.69 -30.62
C ASP A 141 18.12 -12.54 -29.34
N ALA A 142 17.76 -11.31 -28.97
CA ALA A 142 17.00 -11.05 -27.75
C ALA A 142 15.62 -11.72 -27.76
N ARG A 143 14.92 -11.74 -28.90
CA ARG A 143 13.65 -12.47 -29.05
C ARG A 143 13.83 -13.98 -28.93
N ARG A 144 14.90 -14.56 -29.49
CA ARG A 144 15.19 -15.99 -29.36
C ARG A 144 15.60 -16.37 -27.94
N VAL A 145 16.41 -15.54 -27.29
CA VAL A 145 16.79 -15.72 -25.88
C VAL A 145 15.57 -15.58 -24.97
N ALA A 146 14.69 -14.61 -25.20
CA ALA A 146 13.43 -14.50 -24.46
C ALA A 146 12.52 -15.72 -24.67
N ALA A 147 12.44 -16.24 -25.91
CA ALA A 147 11.70 -17.46 -26.22
C ALA A 147 12.35 -18.74 -25.64
N SER A 148 13.68 -18.76 -25.44
CA SER A 148 14.35 -19.90 -24.80
C SER A 148 14.19 -19.89 -23.28
N LEU A 149 14.08 -18.72 -22.66
CA LEU A 149 13.74 -18.55 -21.24
C LEU A 149 12.30 -18.98 -20.92
N VAL A 150 11.40 -18.84 -21.89
CA VAL A 150 9.99 -19.24 -21.80
C VAL A 150 9.71 -20.32 -22.82
N SER A 151 10.11 -21.56 -22.50
CA SER A 151 10.01 -22.70 -23.45
C SER A 151 8.57 -23.05 -23.85
N ASP A 152 7.58 -22.65 -23.04
CA ASP A 152 6.15 -22.81 -23.32
C ASP A 152 5.38 -21.58 -22.77
N PRO A 153 4.83 -20.72 -23.67
CA PRO A 153 4.08 -19.53 -23.27
C PRO A 153 2.85 -19.82 -22.42
N ASP A 154 2.14 -20.92 -22.67
CA ASP A 154 0.95 -21.30 -21.91
C ASP A 154 1.33 -21.78 -20.51
N ALA A 155 2.40 -22.58 -20.41
CA ALA A 155 2.96 -22.98 -19.11
C ALA A 155 3.47 -21.78 -18.29
N ALA A 156 4.05 -20.77 -18.94
CA ALA A 156 4.49 -19.55 -18.26
C ALA A 156 3.32 -18.69 -17.77
N ALA A 157 2.24 -18.60 -18.54
CA ALA A 157 1.00 -17.96 -18.09
C ALA A 157 0.41 -18.69 -16.87
N GLU A 158 0.35 -20.02 -16.90
CA GLU A 158 -0.08 -20.85 -15.76
C GLU A 158 0.81 -20.62 -14.53
N LEU A 159 2.15 -20.55 -14.69
CA LEU A 159 3.08 -20.27 -13.60
C LEU A 159 2.80 -18.92 -12.93
N ILE A 160 2.56 -17.87 -13.71
CA ILE A 160 2.24 -16.52 -13.20
C ILE A 160 0.95 -16.56 -12.38
N GLU A 161 -0.07 -17.29 -12.84
CA GLU A 161 -1.32 -17.47 -12.12
C GLU A 161 -1.11 -18.17 -10.76
N TYR A 162 -0.37 -19.29 -10.74
CA TYR A 162 -0.06 -20.03 -9.52
C TYR A 162 0.80 -19.24 -8.54
N ALA A 163 1.85 -18.58 -9.03
CA ALA A 163 2.69 -17.72 -8.21
C ALA A 163 1.89 -16.56 -7.59
N THR A 164 0.98 -15.96 -8.35
CA THR A 164 0.09 -14.91 -7.85
C THR A 164 -0.87 -15.45 -6.79
N LEU A 165 -1.43 -16.64 -6.98
CA LEU A 165 -2.31 -17.28 -6.00
C LEU A 165 -1.55 -17.63 -4.71
N ALA A 166 -0.38 -18.24 -4.84
CA ALA A 166 0.49 -18.58 -3.72
C ALA A 166 0.88 -17.34 -2.92
N ARG A 167 1.31 -16.26 -3.61
CA ARG A 167 1.57 -14.96 -2.98
C ARG A 167 0.36 -14.42 -2.23
N ARG A 168 -0.83 -14.42 -2.84
CA ARG A 168 -2.06 -13.97 -2.16
C ARG A 168 -2.39 -14.79 -0.92
N ARG A 169 -2.12 -16.10 -0.94
CA ARG A 169 -2.31 -16.98 0.23
C ARG A 169 -1.27 -16.69 1.31
N ALA A 170 0.00 -16.50 0.93
CA ALA A 170 1.06 -16.09 1.84
C ALA A 170 0.77 -14.73 2.50
N ASP A 171 0.32 -13.73 1.74
CA ASP A 171 -0.10 -12.42 2.26
C ASP A 171 -1.22 -12.54 3.31
N ARG A 172 -2.16 -13.47 3.11
CA ARG A 172 -3.23 -13.76 4.09
C ARG A 172 -2.68 -14.42 5.35
N LEU A 173 -1.75 -15.36 5.22
CA LEU A 173 -1.09 -15.99 6.36
C LEU A 173 -0.30 -14.96 7.17
N SER A 174 0.48 -14.09 6.52
CA SER A 174 1.19 -12.98 7.18
C SER A 174 0.21 -12.04 7.92
N ALA A 175 -0.94 -11.72 7.30
CA ALA A 175 -1.98 -10.93 7.95
C ALA A 175 -2.59 -11.62 9.19
N VAL A 176 -2.82 -12.94 9.14
CA VAL A 176 -3.30 -13.71 10.29
C VAL A 176 -2.26 -13.74 11.40
N SER A 177 -0.99 -14.05 11.09
CA SER A 177 0.10 -14.05 12.06
C SER A 177 0.25 -12.69 12.75
N THR A 178 0.19 -11.61 11.96
CA THR A 178 0.20 -10.22 12.47
C THR A 178 -0.97 -9.98 13.43
N ALA A 179 -2.20 -10.31 13.02
CA ALA A 179 -3.38 -10.11 13.85
C ALA A 179 -3.33 -10.93 15.15
N THR A 180 -2.84 -12.17 15.08
CA THR A 180 -2.66 -13.04 16.25
C THR A 180 -1.62 -12.47 17.22
N ALA A 181 -0.47 -12.01 16.72
CA ALA A 181 0.55 -11.40 17.56
C ALA A 181 0.05 -10.12 18.26
N VAL A 182 -0.65 -9.26 17.52
CA VAL A 182 -1.26 -8.05 18.11
C VAL A 182 -2.31 -8.46 19.14
N ALA A 183 -3.22 -9.40 18.84
CA ALA A 183 -4.25 -9.84 19.79
C ALA A 183 -3.67 -10.44 21.08
N LEU A 184 -2.59 -11.22 20.99
CA LEU A 184 -1.86 -11.71 22.17
C LEU A 184 -1.17 -10.57 22.94
N GLY A 185 -0.66 -9.57 22.23
CA GLY A 185 -0.13 -8.35 22.84
C GLY A 185 -1.22 -7.58 23.59
N LEU A 186 -2.41 -7.43 22.99
CA LEU A 186 -3.57 -6.77 23.60
C LEU A 186 -3.92 -7.38 24.95
N GLN A 187 -3.95 -8.72 25.05
CA GLN A 187 -4.22 -9.42 26.31
C GLN A 187 -3.26 -9.06 27.44
N ARG A 188 -2.02 -8.69 27.11
CA ARG A 188 -0.97 -8.37 28.09
C ARG A 188 -0.79 -6.88 28.34
N MET A 189 -1.19 -6.03 27.40
CA MET A 189 -1.03 -4.57 27.53
C MET A 189 -2.24 -3.87 28.13
N LEU A 190 -3.44 -4.42 27.98
CA LEU A 190 -4.68 -3.80 28.48
C LEU A 190 -4.69 -3.83 30.00
N ARG A 191 -4.91 -2.67 30.61
CA ARG A 191 -5.04 -2.52 32.07
C ARG A 191 -6.42 -2.98 32.53
N ASP A 192 -6.54 -3.29 33.82
CA ASP A 192 -7.84 -3.57 34.43
C ASP A 192 -8.79 -2.38 34.23
N GLY A 193 -9.98 -2.64 33.68
CA GLY A 193 -10.98 -1.62 33.37
C GLY A 193 -10.71 -0.81 32.09
N GLU A 194 -9.61 -1.04 31.38
CA GLU A 194 -9.33 -0.39 30.09
C GLU A 194 -10.29 -0.91 29.01
N ARG A 195 -10.98 0.01 28.32
CA ARG A 195 -11.98 -0.35 27.30
C ARG A 195 -11.52 0.06 25.92
N ILE A 196 -11.60 -0.88 24.98
CA ILE A 196 -11.41 -0.61 23.55
C ILE A 196 -12.61 0.19 23.04
N LEU A 197 -12.37 1.37 22.47
CA LEU A 197 -13.45 2.27 22.03
C LEU A 197 -13.87 2.00 20.59
N GLU A 198 -12.96 1.47 19.76
CA GLU A 198 -13.19 1.19 18.35
C GLU A 198 -12.61 -0.18 17.96
N PRO A 199 -13.21 -0.90 16.98
CA PRO A 199 -12.65 -2.16 16.50
C PRO A 199 -11.18 -2.00 16.08
N PRO A 200 -10.24 -2.76 16.67
CA PRO A 200 -8.82 -2.57 16.41
C PRO A 200 -8.46 -2.96 14.96
N ASN A 201 -7.56 -2.20 14.36
CA ASN A 201 -7.07 -2.44 13.01
C ASN A 201 -5.92 -3.45 13.01
N LEU A 202 -6.21 -4.69 13.40
CA LEU A 202 -5.21 -5.75 13.63
C LEU A 202 -4.36 -6.11 12.41
N THR A 203 -4.79 -5.74 11.20
CA THR A 203 -4.08 -6.00 9.94
C THR A 203 -3.53 -4.73 9.29
N GLY A 204 -3.80 -3.55 9.86
CA GLY A 204 -3.43 -2.27 9.28
C GLY A 204 -4.18 -1.90 7.99
N ARG A 205 -5.23 -2.65 7.60
CA ARG A 205 -5.95 -2.52 6.31
C ARG A 205 -7.37 -1.96 6.42
N ALA A 206 -7.95 -1.91 7.62
CA ALA A 206 -9.38 -1.70 7.77
C ALA A 206 -9.80 -0.23 7.73
N ARG A 207 -9.04 0.70 8.33
CA ARG A 207 -9.45 2.10 8.50
C ARG A 207 -8.26 3.08 8.57
N PRO A 208 -8.42 4.31 8.04
CA PRO A 208 -7.51 5.40 8.37
C PRO A 208 -7.69 5.79 9.84
N GLY A 209 -6.60 5.84 10.62
CA GLY A 209 -6.66 6.16 12.05
C GLY A 209 -5.54 5.49 12.86
N PHE A 210 -5.79 5.31 14.15
CA PHE A 210 -4.96 4.50 15.05
C PHE A 210 -5.29 3.03 14.93
N ASP A 211 -4.30 2.16 15.16
CA ASP A 211 -4.52 0.73 15.09
C ASP A 211 -5.26 0.21 16.33
N LEU A 212 -5.03 0.84 17.49
CA LEU A 212 -5.77 0.61 18.71
C LEU A 212 -6.13 1.95 19.34
N THR A 213 -7.38 2.03 19.80
CA THR A 213 -7.89 3.13 20.60
C THR A 213 -8.59 2.58 21.82
N THR A 214 -8.19 3.06 23.00
CA THR A 214 -8.83 2.71 24.27
C THR A 214 -9.18 3.96 25.08
N THR A 215 -9.73 3.75 26.27
CA THR A 215 -9.92 4.80 27.28
C THR A 215 -8.63 5.43 27.78
N HIS A 216 -7.48 4.79 27.58
CA HIS A 216 -6.18 5.25 28.10
C HIS A 216 -5.16 5.57 27.01
N ARG A 217 -5.22 4.90 25.85
CA ARG A 217 -4.15 4.97 24.86
C ARG A 217 -4.60 5.06 23.41
N ARG A 218 -3.71 5.63 22.59
CA ARG A 218 -3.69 5.53 21.13
C ARG A 218 -2.44 4.79 20.73
N ALA A 219 -2.59 3.70 19.97
CA ALA A 219 -1.45 2.90 19.56
C ALA A 219 -1.39 2.59 18.07
N GLN A 220 -0.17 2.46 17.57
CA GLN A 220 0.18 2.01 16.22
C GLN A 220 1.04 0.75 16.31
N PHE A 221 0.86 -0.17 15.36
CA PHE A 221 1.66 -1.39 15.28
C PHE A 221 2.48 -1.43 13.99
N VAL A 222 3.78 -1.70 14.12
CA VAL A 222 4.68 -1.93 13.00
C VAL A 222 5.35 -3.29 13.20
N ILE A 223 4.92 -4.25 12.39
CA ILE A 223 5.29 -5.66 12.53
C ILE A 223 6.24 -6.10 11.41
N GLY A 224 7.19 -6.91 11.83
CA GLY A 224 8.28 -7.55 11.11
C GLY A 224 9.62 -6.83 11.19
N PRO A 225 10.70 -7.46 10.71
CA PRO A 225 12.06 -6.99 10.94
C PRO A 225 12.36 -5.66 10.24
N LEU A 226 13.23 -4.87 10.88
CA LEU A 226 13.87 -3.72 10.27
C LEU A 226 15.09 -4.20 9.46
N THR A 227 15.10 -3.89 8.17
CA THR A 227 16.28 -4.09 7.31
C THR A 227 16.60 -2.81 6.57
N SER A 228 17.87 -2.62 6.18
CA SER A 228 18.33 -1.43 5.45
C SER A 228 17.66 -1.27 4.07
N SER A 229 17.25 -2.36 3.44
CA SER A 229 16.55 -2.35 2.15
C SER A 229 15.03 -2.12 2.28
N ASN A 230 14.45 -2.29 3.47
CA ASN A 230 13.01 -2.20 3.69
C ASN A 230 12.55 -0.77 4.05
N THR A 231 12.63 0.12 3.06
CA THR A 231 12.15 1.52 3.18
C THR A 231 10.65 1.62 3.48
N VAL A 232 9.85 0.58 3.18
CA VAL A 232 8.41 0.57 3.45
C VAL A 232 8.13 0.56 4.94
N ARG A 233 8.80 -0.31 5.70
CA ARG A 233 8.61 -0.37 7.16
C ARG A 233 9.22 0.82 7.88
N GLN A 234 10.38 1.29 7.45
CA GLN A 234 10.99 2.52 7.98
C GLN A 234 10.03 3.71 7.87
N ARG A 235 9.46 3.92 6.67
CA ARG A 235 8.45 4.97 6.44
C ARG A 235 7.17 4.75 7.23
N ARG A 236 6.72 3.49 7.35
CA ARG A 236 5.57 3.15 8.20
C ARG A 236 5.82 3.58 9.65
N ALA A 237 6.95 3.21 10.24
CA ALA A 237 7.32 3.60 11.60
C ALA A 237 7.35 5.12 11.79
N ILE A 238 7.99 5.87 10.88
CA ILE A 238 8.02 7.34 10.95
C ILE A 238 6.61 7.92 10.85
N SER A 239 5.81 7.47 9.88
CA SER A 239 4.44 7.96 9.70
C SER A 239 3.52 7.64 10.89
N SER A 240 3.78 6.53 11.59
CA SER A 240 3.06 6.13 12.80
C SER A 240 3.43 7.04 13.97
N VAL A 241 4.72 7.36 14.19
CA VAL A 241 5.13 8.34 15.22
C VAL A 241 4.53 9.71 14.93
N VAL A 242 4.62 10.19 13.68
CA VAL A 242 4.02 11.49 13.30
C VAL A 242 2.53 11.53 13.62
N ARG A 243 1.79 10.46 13.31
CA ARG A 243 0.35 10.41 13.63
C ARG A 243 0.07 10.45 15.12
N LEU A 244 0.89 9.74 15.91
CA LEU A 244 0.78 9.70 17.37
C LEU A 244 1.11 11.07 17.98
N ALA A 245 2.16 11.73 17.51
CA ALA A 245 2.58 13.05 17.99
C ALA A 245 1.58 14.17 17.67
N LEU A 246 0.79 14.00 16.59
CA LEU A 246 -0.29 14.92 16.24
C LEU A 246 -1.59 14.67 17.03
N ASP A 247 -1.65 13.63 17.86
CA ASP A 247 -2.82 13.38 18.69
C ASP A 247 -2.90 14.39 19.84
N THR A 248 -4.05 15.04 19.97
CA THR A 248 -4.33 16.02 21.01
C THR A 248 -5.36 15.53 22.02
N SER A 249 -5.69 14.22 22.00
CA SER A 249 -6.73 13.66 22.87
C SER A 249 -6.30 13.49 24.32
N GLY A 250 -5.01 13.69 24.63
CA GLY A 250 -4.42 13.49 25.95
C GLY A 250 -4.23 12.02 26.34
N ALA A 251 -4.50 11.09 25.42
CA ALA A 251 -4.26 9.67 25.61
C ALA A 251 -2.76 9.34 25.52
N GLU A 252 -2.35 8.26 26.21
CA GLU A 252 -0.99 7.73 26.09
C GLU A 252 -0.73 7.29 24.64
N CYS A 253 0.27 7.88 24.00
CA CYS A 253 0.58 7.60 22.60
C CYS A 253 1.70 6.58 22.50
N GLU A 254 1.45 5.42 21.88
CA GLU A 254 2.39 4.30 21.85
C GLU A 254 2.64 3.76 20.45
N LEU A 255 3.91 3.64 20.06
CA LEU A 255 4.31 2.88 18.88
C LEU A 255 4.84 1.52 19.32
N TRP A 256 4.14 0.45 18.94
CA TRP A 256 4.52 -0.93 19.21
C TRP A 256 5.20 -1.54 17.98
N THR A 257 6.42 -2.05 18.18
CA THR A 257 7.22 -2.68 17.12
C THR A 257 7.59 -4.10 17.48
N SER A 258 7.66 -5.02 16.52
CA SER A 258 8.09 -6.39 16.80
C SER A 258 9.61 -6.59 16.76
N ASP A 259 10.35 -5.57 16.30
CA ASP A 259 11.81 -5.56 16.24
C ASP A 259 12.32 -4.33 17.02
N PRO A 260 13.10 -4.52 18.09
CA PRO A 260 13.58 -3.42 18.92
C PRO A 260 14.45 -2.41 18.16
N LEU A 261 15.05 -2.80 17.02
CA LEU A 261 15.89 -1.91 16.22
C LEU A 261 15.15 -0.69 15.65
N PHE A 262 13.81 -0.74 15.57
CA PHE A 262 13.02 0.44 15.18
C PHE A 262 13.19 1.60 16.14
N ALA A 263 13.30 1.34 17.44
CA ALA A 263 13.47 2.39 18.43
C ALA A 263 14.82 3.10 18.24
N ASP A 264 15.88 2.35 18.00
CA ASP A 264 17.20 2.89 17.73
C ASP A 264 17.20 3.68 16.41
N PHE A 265 16.64 3.10 15.35
CA PHE A 265 16.50 3.77 14.05
C PHE A 265 15.77 5.12 14.16
N LEU A 266 14.62 5.17 14.82
CA LEU A 266 13.85 6.41 14.98
C LEU A 266 14.60 7.47 15.79
N ARG A 267 15.40 7.04 16.78
CA ARG A 267 16.19 7.95 17.63
C ARG A 267 17.50 8.41 17.00
N SER A 268 18.02 7.70 16.00
CA SER A 268 19.35 7.96 15.43
C SER A 268 19.35 8.41 13.97
N THR A 269 18.29 8.17 13.20
CA THR A 269 18.31 8.42 11.75
C THR A 269 18.27 9.92 11.39
N ASP A 270 19.10 10.29 10.40
CA ASP A 270 19.11 11.61 9.78
C ASP A 270 18.11 11.76 8.62
N GLU A 271 17.39 10.68 8.26
CA GLU A 271 16.27 10.78 7.32
C GLU A 271 15.26 11.83 7.80
N THR A 272 14.66 12.56 6.86
CA THR A 272 13.72 13.64 7.20
C THR A 272 12.30 13.11 7.39
N VAL A 273 11.48 13.85 8.13
CA VAL A 273 10.03 13.55 8.22
C VAL A 273 9.38 13.60 6.84
N GLU A 274 9.82 14.50 5.95
CA GLU A 274 9.40 14.57 4.54
C GLU A 274 9.61 13.23 3.81
N TRP A 275 10.78 12.62 3.95
CA TRP A 275 11.06 11.30 3.39
C TRP A 275 10.16 10.22 3.97
N GLY A 276 9.99 10.23 5.30
CA GLY A 276 9.12 9.32 6.04
C GLY A 276 7.67 9.37 5.57
N LEU A 277 7.16 10.57 5.30
CA LEU A 277 5.78 10.83 4.89
C LEU A 277 5.57 10.83 3.37
N SER A 278 6.60 10.55 2.56
CA SER A 278 6.53 10.61 1.08
C SER A 278 5.42 9.75 0.46
N ARG A 279 5.03 8.65 1.12
CA ARG A 279 3.93 7.76 0.70
C ARG A 279 2.66 7.92 1.54
N SER A 280 2.67 8.86 2.49
CA SER A 280 1.55 9.12 3.39
C SER A 280 0.49 10.04 2.74
N PRO A 281 -0.77 9.97 3.20
CA PRO A 281 -1.81 10.87 2.74
C PRO A 281 -1.41 12.34 2.90
N ARG A 282 -1.80 13.19 1.93
CA ARG A 282 -1.49 14.62 1.93
C ARG A 282 -1.94 15.32 3.22
N ALA A 283 -3.11 14.97 3.74
CA ALA A 283 -3.63 15.50 4.99
C ALA A 283 -2.70 15.29 6.20
N LEU A 284 -1.98 14.15 6.27
CA LEU A 284 -1.02 13.92 7.36
C LEU A 284 0.22 14.82 7.22
N ARG A 285 0.66 15.06 5.97
CA ARG A 285 1.79 15.95 5.69
C ARG A 285 1.45 17.40 6.00
N GLU A 286 0.27 17.85 5.59
CA GLU A 286 -0.23 19.20 5.87
C GLU A 286 -0.43 19.41 7.38
N ALA A 287 -1.05 18.46 8.09
CA ALA A 287 -1.22 18.56 9.54
C ALA A 287 0.14 18.61 10.27
N PHE A 288 1.13 17.85 9.82
CA PHE A 288 2.48 17.93 10.38
C PHE A 288 3.12 19.31 10.13
N GLU A 289 3.05 19.80 8.90
CA GLU A 289 3.64 21.10 8.53
C GLU A 289 2.93 22.27 9.23
N GLU A 290 1.63 22.18 9.45
CA GLU A 290 0.85 23.16 10.21
C GLU A 290 1.32 23.23 11.67
N VAL A 291 1.53 22.09 12.33
CA VAL A 291 1.92 22.03 13.75
C VAL A 291 3.42 22.33 13.94
N TYR A 292 4.28 21.82 13.06
CA TYR A 292 5.74 21.84 13.25
C TYR A 292 6.49 22.73 12.24
N SER A 293 5.77 23.48 11.39
CA SER A 293 6.29 24.48 10.43
C SER A 293 7.18 23.98 9.29
N SER A 294 7.82 22.80 9.40
CA SER A 294 8.65 22.25 8.34
C SER A 294 8.71 20.73 8.38
N THR A 295 8.53 20.08 7.23
CA THR A 295 8.69 18.62 7.06
C THR A 295 10.15 18.18 6.94
N ARG A 296 11.11 19.11 6.80
CA ARG A 296 12.54 18.79 6.62
C ARG A 296 13.31 18.49 7.91
N ILE A 297 12.61 18.45 9.04
CA ILE A 297 13.21 18.10 10.33
C ILE A 297 13.74 16.65 10.26
N PRO A 298 15.00 16.39 10.67
CA PRO A 298 15.50 15.02 10.81
C PRO A 298 14.64 14.24 11.81
N VAL A 299 14.33 12.99 11.49
CA VAL A 299 13.47 12.14 12.33
C VAL A 299 14.01 12.01 13.74
N ARG A 300 15.33 11.85 13.93
CA ARG A 300 15.93 11.85 15.28
C ARG A 300 15.66 13.13 16.08
N VAL A 301 15.63 14.29 15.42
CA VAL A 301 15.36 15.58 16.09
C VAL A 301 13.88 15.65 16.47
N PHE A 302 13.01 15.20 15.58
CA PHE A 302 11.58 15.13 15.84
C PHE A 302 11.24 14.16 16.98
N VAL A 303 11.74 12.93 16.93
CA VAL A 303 11.48 11.85 17.90
C VAL A 303 12.05 12.17 19.28
N ASN A 304 13.28 12.72 19.36
CA ASN A 304 13.89 13.06 20.64
C ASN A 304 13.45 14.44 21.19
N GLY A 305 12.57 15.16 20.47
CA GLY A 305 12.10 16.48 20.85
C GLY A 305 10.57 16.56 20.77
N PRO A 306 10.00 17.18 19.72
CA PRO A 306 8.54 17.40 19.62
C PRO A 306 7.65 16.16 19.74
N ALA A 307 8.15 14.96 19.43
CA ALA A 307 7.43 13.69 19.59
C ALA A 307 7.95 12.84 20.77
N GLY A 308 8.66 13.44 21.72
CA GLY A 308 9.27 12.75 22.86
C GLY A 308 8.26 12.04 23.77
N ASP A 309 7.01 12.49 23.78
CA ASP A 309 5.92 11.87 24.55
C ASP A 309 5.37 10.58 23.91
N VAL A 310 5.77 10.26 22.68
CA VAL A 310 5.38 9.00 22.04
C VAL A 310 6.23 7.85 22.57
N ALA A 311 5.62 6.94 23.31
CA ALA A 311 6.30 5.78 23.86
C ALA A 311 6.63 4.75 22.77
N LEU A 312 7.93 4.50 22.56
CA LEU A 312 8.42 3.43 21.68
C LEU A 312 8.49 2.12 22.48
N ARG A 313 7.65 1.14 22.12
CA ARG A 313 7.47 -0.12 22.84
C ARG A 313 7.88 -1.33 21.98
N ASP A 314 8.47 -2.32 22.63
CA ASP A 314 8.82 -3.60 22.01
C ASP A 314 7.69 -4.62 22.27
N LEU A 315 6.94 -4.96 21.22
CA LEU A 315 5.91 -5.99 21.28
C LEU A 315 6.51 -7.38 21.53
N SER A 316 7.75 -7.63 21.13
CA SER A 316 8.41 -8.91 21.34
C SER A 316 8.73 -9.19 22.81
N ALA A 317 8.77 -8.15 23.65
CA ALA A 317 8.84 -8.32 25.10
C ALA A 317 7.56 -8.96 25.68
N LEU A 318 6.40 -8.76 25.03
CA LEU A 318 5.12 -9.34 25.42
C LEU A 318 4.80 -10.61 24.63
N VAL A 319 5.22 -10.68 23.37
CA VAL A 319 4.94 -11.78 22.43
C VAL A 319 6.25 -12.11 21.69
N PRO A 320 7.14 -12.93 22.26
CA PRO A 320 8.45 -13.21 21.66
C PRO A 320 8.38 -13.70 20.21
N GLN A 321 7.32 -14.43 19.86
CA GLN A 321 7.07 -14.94 18.51
C GLN A 321 6.84 -13.83 17.46
N ALA A 322 6.53 -12.60 17.88
CA ALA A 322 6.33 -11.48 16.96
C ALA A 322 7.60 -11.17 16.13
N ARG A 323 8.80 -11.53 16.62
CA ARG A 323 10.07 -11.40 15.89
C ARG A 323 10.16 -12.28 14.64
N LEU A 324 9.33 -13.32 14.56
CA LEU A 324 9.33 -14.27 13.44
C LEU A 324 8.43 -13.84 12.28
N ILE A 325 7.73 -12.72 12.41
CA ILE A 325 6.76 -12.26 11.40
C ILE A 325 7.49 -11.42 10.36
N ASP A 326 7.27 -11.74 9.08
CA ASP A 326 7.81 -11.04 7.90
C ASP A 326 6.73 -10.32 7.07
#